data_AF-A0A7R9ZB97-F1
#
_entry.id   AF-A0A7R9ZB97-F1
#
_cell.length_a   1.000
_cell.length_b   1.000
_cell.length_c   1.000
_cell.angle_alpha   90.00
_cell.angle_beta   90.00
_cell.angle_gamma   90.00
#
_symmetry.space_group_name_H-M   'P 1'
#
loop_
_entity.id
_entity.type
_entity.pdbx_description
1 polymer ?
#
loop_
_entity_poly.entity_id
_entity_poly.type
_entity_poly.pdbx_seq_one_letter_code
_entity_poly.pdbx_strand_id
1 'polypeptide(L)'
;WTSVEPRAFVHAVWTHVGGQFAARRQQDAQEFLAFVLGRLDDELKPAGQPMYEPSAVLYDLFGVDQRQEVKCDGCGTVTKRTEPSLGLTLSLPESDGATEPGA
;
A
#
# COMPACT_ATOMS: atom_id res chain seq x y z
N TRP A 1 27.49 4.80 -16.69
CA TRP A 1 26.40 4.39 -15.81
C TRP A 1 26.60 2.92 -15.48
N THR A 2 26.91 2.59 -14.23
CA THR A 2 26.93 1.21 -13.75
C THR A 2 25.49 0.74 -13.59
N SER A 3 25.09 -0.26 -14.36
CA SER A 3 23.77 -0.89 -14.28
C SER A 3 23.85 -2.13 -13.40
N VAL A 4 22.87 -2.34 -12.54
CA VAL A 4 22.71 -3.55 -11.72
C VAL A 4 21.47 -4.27 -12.20
N GLU A 5 21.55 -5.59 -12.36
CA GLU A 5 20.41 -6.43 -12.71
C GLU A 5 19.91 -7.17 -11.45
N PRO A 6 18.76 -6.78 -10.86
CA PRO A 6 18.30 -7.30 -9.57
C PRO A 6 17.59 -8.66 -9.70
N ARG A 7 18.21 -9.63 -10.39
CA ARG A 7 17.59 -10.93 -10.71
C ARG A 7 17.07 -11.68 -9.48
N ALA A 8 17.85 -11.72 -8.40
CA ALA A 8 17.48 -12.42 -7.18
C ALA A 8 16.25 -11.79 -6.51
N PHE A 9 16.19 -10.46 -6.47
CA PHE A 9 15.05 -9.72 -5.93
C PHE A 9 13.78 -9.96 -6.74
N VAL A 10 13.86 -9.84 -8.07
CA VAL A 10 12.71 -10.08 -8.96
C VAL A 10 12.19 -11.51 -8.82
N HIS A 11 13.10 -12.50 -8.75
CA HIS A 11 12.74 -13.90 -8.54
C HIS A 11 12.05 -14.14 -7.19
N ALA A 12 12.54 -13.51 -6.11
CA ALA A 12 11.90 -13.60 -4.79
C ALA A 12 10.47 -13.04 -4.84
N VAL A 13 10.28 -11.86 -5.42
CA VAL A 13 8.94 -11.26 -5.56
C VAL A 13 8.00 -12.16 -6.36
N TRP A 14 8.46 -12.73 -7.48
CA TRP A 14 7.66 -13.65 -8.28
C TRP A 14 7.21 -14.90 -7.52
N THR A 15 8.09 -15.44 -6.68
CA THR A 15 7.83 -16.65 -5.92
C THR A 15 6.79 -16.41 -4.83
N HIS A 16 6.80 -15.24 -4.17
CA HIS A 16 5.92 -14.94 -3.05
C HIS A 16 4.55 -14.36 -3.43
N VAL A 17 4.39 -13.82 -4.64
CA VAL A 17 3.16 -13.11 -5.06
C VAL A 17 2.13 -14.00 -5.77
N GLY A 18 2.43 -15.29 -5.99
CA GLY A 18 1.48 -16.17 -6.68
C GLY A 18 1.23 -15.77 -8.14
N GLY A 19 2.23 -15.20 -8.81
CA GLY A 19 2.22 -14.98 -10.26
C GLY A 19 1.80 -13.58 -10.74
N GLN A 20 1.23 -12.71 -9.89
CA GLN A 20 0.73 -11.39 -10.31
C GLN A 20 1.82 -10.49 -10.92
N PHE A 21 3.01 -10.47 -10.31
CA PHE A 21 4.17 -9.77 -10.88
C PHE A 21 5.05 -10.65 -11.79
N ALA A 22 4.77 -11.96 -11.91
CA ALA A 22 5.54 -12.92 -12.70
C ALA A 22 5.37 -12.76 -14.22
N ALA A 23 4.32 -12.05 -14.65
CA ALA A 23 4.14 -11.70 -16.04
C ALA A 23 5.19 -10.66 -16.47
N ARG A 24 5.89 -10.90 -17.58
CA ARG A 24 6.80 -9.95 -18.23
C ARG A 24 6.01 -8.81 -18.90
N ARG A 25 5.28 -8.03 -18.11
CA ARG A 25 4.50 -6.86 -18.52
C ARG A 25 4.69 -5.73 -17.52
N GLN A 26 4.36 -4.51 -17.91
CA GLN A 26 4.28 -3.39 -16.97
C GLN A 26 3.19 -3.67 -15.93
N GLN A 27 3.45 -3.25 -14.69
CA GLN A 27 2.55 -3.42 -13.54
C GLN A 27 2.44 -2.07 -12.84
N ASP A 28 1.43 -1.94 -11.99
CA ASP A 28 1.28 -0.77 -11.14
C ASP A 28 2.42 -0.71 -10.12
N ALA A 29 3.14 0.41 -10.09
CA ALA A 29 4.27 0.61 -9.19
C ALA A 29 3.82 0.76 -7.73
N GLN A 30 2.64 1.33 -7.47
CA GLN A 30 2.08 1.46 -6.13
C GLN A 30 1.70 0.09 -5.58
N GLU A 31 1.08 -0.75 -6.40
CA GLU A 31 0.74 -2.12 -5.99
C GLU A 31 1.99 -2.94 -5.70
N PHE A 32 3.01 -2.83 -6.56
CA PHE A 32 4.31 -3.48 -6.33
C PHE A 32 4.97 -3.00 -5.04
N LEU A 33 4.99 -1.69 -4.78
CA LEU A 33 5.58 -1.12 -3.57
C LEU A 33 4.84 -1.58 -2.31
N ALA A 34 3.50 -1.53 -2.31
CA ALA A 34 2.67 -1.97 -1.19
C ALA A 34 2.92 -3.45 -0.86
N PHE A 35 3.04 -4.29 -1.88
CA PHE A 35 3.40 -5.70 -1.68
C PHE A 35 4.78 -5.86 -1.04
N VAL A 36 5.82 -5.21 -1.58
CA VAL A 36 7.19 -5.35 -1.08
C VAL A 36 7.30 -4.86 0.36
N LEU A 37 6.70 -3.70 0.68
CA LEU A 37 6.71 -3.16 2.04
C LEU A 37 5.93 -4.06 3.01
N GLY A 38 4.75 -4.55 2.63
CA GLY A 38 4.00 -5.49 3.47
C GLY A 38 4.76 -6.78 3.74
N ARG A 39 5.46 -7.31 2.72
CA ARG A 39 6.27 -8.52 2.89
C ARG A 39 7.49 -8.30 3.80
N LEU A 40 8.18 -7.17 3.62
CA LEU A 40 9.27 -6.78 4.51
C LEU A 40 8.77 -6.58 5.95
N ASP A 41 7.57 -6.03 6.12
CA ASP A 41 6.96 -5.82 7.44
C ASP A 41 6.75 -7.14 8.16
N ASP A 42 6.19 -8.13 7.48
CA ASP A 42 5.96 -9.45 8.04
C ASP A 42 7.26 -10.21 8.34
N GLU A 43 8.30 -10.05 7.50
CA GLU A 43 9.59 -10.73 7.70
C GLU A 43 10.46 -10.09 8.78
N LEU A 44 10.28 -8.79 9.06
CA LEU A 44 11.02 -8.06 10.09
C LEU A 44 10.37 -8.12 11.48
N LYS A 45 9.13 -8.62 11.60
CA LYS A 45 8.46 -8.79 12.90
C LYS A 45 9.18 -9.84 13.75
N PRO A 46 9.46 -9.57 15.04
CA PRO A 46 9.94 -10.58 15.96
C PRO A 46 8.92 -11.70 16.14
N ALA A 47 9.41 -12.92 16.41
CA ALA A 47 8.55 -14.05 16.74
C ALA A 47 7.66 -13.71 17.95
N GLY A 48 6.34 -13.83 17.77
CA GLY A 48 5.34 -13.55 18.81
C GLY A 48 4.76 -12.13 18.81
N GLN A 49 5.20 -11.23 17.91
CA GLN A 49 4.53 -9.94 17.73
C GLN A 49 3.15 -10.14 17.07
N PRO A 50 2.10 -9.40 17.49
CA PRO A 50 0.79 -9.50 16.87
C PRO A 50 0.83 -9.08 15.41
N MET A 51 0.10 -9.81 14.56
CA MET A 51 0.11 -9.58 13.10
C MET A 51 -0.37 -8.18 12.70
N TYR A 52 -1.24 -7.56 13.53
CA TYR A 52 -1.81 -6.23 13.31
C TYR A 52 -0.87 -5.07 13.69
N GLU A 53 0.24 -5.35 14.38
CA GLU A 53 1.24 -4.34 14.68
C GLU A 53 2.31 -4.34 13.59
N PRO A 54 2.67 -3.17 13.04
CA PRO A 54 3.74 -3.10 12.06
C PRO A 54 5.10 -3.34 12.72
N SER A 55 6.08 -3.74 11.90
CA SER A 55 7.47 -3.84 12.31
C SER A 55 7.99 -2.46 12.74
N ALA A 56 8.81 -2.43 13.79
CA ALA A 56 9.32 -1.17 14.34
C ALA A 56 10.08 -0.35 13.29
N VAL A 57 10.88 -0.99 12.43
CA VAL A 57 11.71 -0.29 11.45
C VAL A 57 10.88 0.30 10.31
N LEU A 58 9.93 -0.45 9.74
CA LEU A 58 9.14 0.09 8.63
C LEU A 58 8.15 1.15 9.11
N TYR A 59 7.58 0.97 10.29
CA TYR A 59 6.70 1.99 10.86
C TYR A 59 7.49 3.26 11.25
N ASP A 60 8.71 3.14 11.78
CA ASP A 60 9.54 4.32 12.08
C ASP A 60 9.91 5.12 10.82
N LEU A 61 10.13 4.44 9.69
CA LEU A 61 10.54 5.08 8.43
C LEU A 61 9.37 5.58 7.58
N PHE A 62 8.28 4.81 7.50
CA PHE A 62 7.18 5.03 6.56
C PHE A 62 5.80 5.11 7.24
N GLY A 63 5.75 4.87 8.54
CA GLY A 63 4.51 4.73 9.30
C GLY A 63 3.82 6.06 9.53
N VAL A 64 2.49 6.03 9.40
CA VAL A 64 1.59 7.13 9.75
C VAL A 64 0.34 6.55 10.40
N ASP A 65 -0.26 7.29 11.33
CA ASP A 65 -1.58 6.96 11.88
C ASP A 65 -2.67 7.67 11.10
N GLN A 66 -3.54 6.90 10.45
CA GLN A 66 -4.67 7.42 9.69
C GLN A 66 -5.95 7.36 10.52
N ARG A 67 -6.53 8.52 10.81
CA ARG A 67 -7.85 8.64 11.42
C ARG A 67 -8.93 8.67 10.34
N GLN A 68 -9.83 7.71 10.38
CA GLN A 68 -10.99 7.61 9.49
C GLN A 68 -12.27 7.83 10.30
N GLU A 69 -13.15 8.69 9.78
CA GLU A 69 -14.51 8.87 10.30
C GLU A 69 -15.50 8.52 9.20
N VAL A 70 -16.32 7.50 9.42
CA VAL A 70 -17.33 7.05 8.46
C VAL A 70 -18.70 7.32 9.05
N LYS A 71 -19.51 8.10 8.32
CA LYS A 71 -20.90 8.36 8.67
C LYS A 71 -21.79 7.47 7.81
N CYS A 72 -22.66 6.69 8.45
CA CYS A 72 -23.68 5.93 7.74
C CYS A 72 -24.81 6.87 7.28
N ASP A 73 -25.14 6.84 6.00
CA ASP A 73 -26.19 7.70 5.43
C ASP A 73 -27.62 7.27 5.85
N GLY A 74 -27.83 6.01 6.18
CA GLY A 74 -29.15 5.50 6.58
C GLY A 74 -29.54 5.82 8.02
N CYS A 75 -28.63 5.65 8.98
CA CYS A 75 -28.92 5.84 10.41
C CYS A 75 -28.16 7.01 11.06
N GLY A 76 -27.28 7.68 10.32
CA GLY A 76 -26.49 8.81 10.82
C GLY A 76 -25.39 8.44 11.83
N THR A 77 -25.21 7.16 12.16
CA THR A 77 -24.15 6.71 13.09
C THR A 77 -22.77 7.04 12.51
N VAL A 78 -21.92 7.63 13.34
CA VAL A 78 -20.52 7.93 12.99
C VAL A 78 -19.61 6.94 13.68
N THR A 79 -18.85 6.19 12.90
CA THR A 79 -17.78 5.32 13.37
C THR A 79 -16.44 6.01 13.19
N LYS A 80 -15.56 5.89 14.18
CA LYS A 80 -14.22 6.48 14.17
C LYS A 80 -13.21 5.37 14.39
N ARG A 81 -12.18 5.31 13.55
CA ARG A 81 -11.10 4.33 13.66
C ARG A 81 -9.78 5.02 13.36
N THR A 82 -8.75 4.69 14.15
CA THR A 82 -7.37 5.09 13.88
C THR A 82 -6.59 3.82 13.57
N GLU A 83 -5.90 3.78 12.44
CA GLU A 83 -5.15 2.62 11.98
C GLU A 83 -3.75 3.04 11.51
N PRO A 84 -2.72 2.21 11.78
CA PRO A 84 -1.40 2.43 11.21
C PRO A 84 -1.42 2.15 9.70
N SER A 85 -0.66 2.92 8.94
CA SER A 85 -0.44 2.74 7.50
C SER A 85 1.03 2.97 7.14
N LEU A 86 1.52 2.30 6.10
CA LEU A 86 2.88 2.49 5.55
C LEU A 86 2.84 3.47 4.35
N GLY A 87 2.27 4.65 4.58
CA GLY A 87 2.13 5.72 3.58
C GLY A 87 0.71 6.23 3.40
N LEU A 88 0.55 7.14 2.43
CA LEU A 88 -0.73 7.79 2.10
C LEU A 88 -1.04 7.63 0.62
N THR A 89 -2.28 7.25 0.31
CA THR A 89 -2.82 7.33 -1.04
C THR A 89 -3.57 8.65 -1.19
N LEU A 90 -3.12 9.48 -2.11
CA LEU A 90 -3.72 10.79 -2.38
C LEU A 90 -4.52 10.72 -3.67
N SER A 91 -5.81 11.04 -3.58
CA SER A 91 -6.63 11.29 -4.75
C SER A 91 -6.19 12.62 -5.37
N LEU A 92 -5.90 12.61 -6.66
CA LEU A 92 -5.71 13.84 -7.41
C LEU A 92 -7.07 14.52 -7.59
N PRO A 93 -7.14 15.86 -7.53
CA PRO A 93 -8.36 16.56 -7.88
C PRO A 93 -8.75 16.24 -9.33
N GLU A 94 -10.04 16.23 -9.61
CA GLU A 94 -10.52 16.21 -10.99
C GLU A 94 -9.94 17.45 -11.70
N SER A 95 -9.39 17.27 -12.90
CA SER A 95 -8.90 18.39 -13.68
C SER A 95 -10.09 19.29 -14.04
N ASP A 96 -10.00 20.60 -13.74
CA ASP A 96 -10.98 21.64 -14.06
C ASP A 96 -11.20 21.86 -15.58
N GLY A 97 -11.61 20.82 -16.33
CA GLY A 97 -11.55 20.87 -17.80
C GLY A 97 -12.36 19.83 -18.57
N ALA A 98 -13.33 19.15 -17.95
CA ALA A 98 -14.33 18.37 -18.68
C ALA A 98 -15.72 18.59 -18.11
N THR A 99 -16.17 19.84 -18.15
CA THR A 99 -17.61 20.12 -18.25
C THR A 99 -18.08 19.48 -19.56
N GLU A 100 -18.61 18.26 -19.50
CA GLU A 100 -19.39 17.72 -20.62
C GLU A 100 -20.57 18.68 -20.86
N PRO A 101 -20.70 19.28 -22.05
CA PRO A 101 -21.89 20.05 -22.36
C PRO A 101 -23.01 19.08 -22.75
N GLY A 102 -24.04 19.02 -21.90
CA GLY A 102 -25.41 18.74 -22.35
C GLY A 102 -25.87 17.29 -22.23
N ALA A 103 -26.85 17.12 -21.34
CA ALA A 103 -27.94 16.17 -21.50
C ALA A 103 -28.73 16.39 -22.80
#